data_AF-A0A3A5W500-F1
#
_entry.id   AF-A0A3A5W500-F1
#
_cell.length_a   1.000
_cell.length_b   1.000
_cell.length_c   1.000
_cell.angle_alpha   90.00
_cell.angle_beta   90.00
_cell.angle_gamma   90.00
#
_symmetry.space_group_name_H-M   'P 1'
#
loop_
_entity.id
_entity.type
_entity.pdbx_description
1 polymer ?
#
loop_
_entity_poly.entity_id
_entity_poly.type
_entity_poly.pdbx_seq_one_letter_code
_entity_poly.pdbx_strand_id
1 'polypeptide(L)'
;MGGARASRSMLAVMLVLMLLGSAPQAAALRVDALNDGEDLRVEGRTTVLVEEMTATWCATCADIDPYLAEVADRHGSRLALVSLHPQDGQDGVATNASEARLDRWRSVHDDLGQTPAFLVEGEAPLVGPEVWPDVTRRMLELESSRSARPDLGFVATRDGPTVHLELMAPEVTEGRQLTLMVLAHEQRPASFAVEAVKGSTYDRVLVELHTLDSEGTWSHVCDVDCALQVNTTLHASLLWDDEVPFSLMLIDEIADANLSTSTTTHSAGAVELAVRPSSVATGADHRWALAAAMLAGGLAVAVWPRDVSESGRKNSEEE
;
A
#
# COMPACT_ATOMS: atom_id res chain seq x y z
N MET A 1 -13.51 -53.18 -2.93
CA MET A 1 -13.97 -51.83 -2.56
C MET A 1 -12.86 -50.88 -2.05
N GLY A 2 -11.57 -51.13 -2.31
CA GLY A 2 -10.45 -50.29 -1.83
C GLY A 2 -10.00 -49.15 -2.77
N GLY A 3 -10.20 -49.28 -4.09
CA GLY A 3 -9.71 -48.29 -5.06
C GLY A 3 -10.41 -46.92 -5.03
N ALA A 4 -11.70 -46.89 -4.68
CA ALA A 4 -12.47 -45.65 -4.63
C ALA A 4 -12.10 -44.73 -3.46
N ARG A 5 -11.51 -45.27 -2.36
CA ARG A 5 -11.07 -44.48 -1.21
C ARG A 5 -9.72 -43.81 -1.47
N ALA A 6 -8.77 -44.52 -2.08
CA ALA A 6 -7.46 -43.97 -2.44
C ALA A 6 -7.59 -42.80 -3.44
N SER A 7 -8.48 -42.92 -4.42
CA SER A 7 -8.77 -41.86 -5.40
C SER A 7 -9.34 -40.59 -4.75
N ARG A 8 -10.20 -40.71 -3.74
CA ARG A 8 -10.78 -39.55 -3.03
C ARG A 8 -9.77 -38.84 -2.14
N SER A 9 -8.90 -39.57 -1.46
CA SER A 9 -7.84 -38.98 -0.63
C SER A 9 -6.80 -38.25 -1.49
N MET A 10 -6.44 -38.80 -2.65
CA MET A 10 -5.52 -38.18 -3.59
C MET A 10 -6.09 -36.89 -4.20
N LEU A 11 -7.39 -36.88 -4.52
CA LEU A 11 -8.08 -35.68 -5.02
C LEU A 11 -8.12 -34.56 -3.96
N ALA A 12 -8.37 -34.92 -2.70
CA ALA A 12 -8.39 -33.95 -1.59
C ALA A 12 -7.00 -33.34 -1.34
N VAL A 13 -5.94 -34.15 -1.42
CA VAL A 13 -4.55 -33.66 -1.29
C VAL A 13 -4.18 -32.74 -2.47
N MET A 14 -4.57 -33.09 -3.70
CA MET A 14 -4.35 -32.21 -4.86
C MET A 14 -5.13 -30.91 -4.76
N LEU A 15 -6.38 -30.94 -4.29
CA LEU A 15 -7.18 -29.72 -4.09
C LEU A 15 -6.57 -28.83 -3.01
N VAL A 16 -6.08 -29.40 -1.90
CA VAL A 16 -5.37 -28.66 -0.84
C VAL A 16 -4.06 -28.08 -1.38
N LEU A 17 -3.29 -28.82 -2.17
CA LEU A 17 -2.07 -28.31 -2.82
C LEU A 17 -2.35 -27.21 -3.84
N MET A 18 -3.44 -27.31 -4.60
CA MET A 18 -3.86 -26.24 -5.53
C MET A 18 -4.32 -24.98 -4.77
N LEU A 19 -5.08 -25.15 -3.68
CA LEU A 19 -5.51 -24.04 -2.83
C LEU A 19 -4.34 -23.39 -2.07
N LEU A 20 -3.31 -24.16 -1.72
CA LEU A 20 -2.06 -23.65 -1.14
C LEU A 20 -1.15 -22.98 -2.16
N GLY A 21 -1.21 -23.38 -3.44
CA GLY A 21 -0.45 -22.78 -4.54
C GLY A 21 -1.07 -21.51 -5.11
N SER A 22 -2.37 -21.29 -4.90
CA SER A 22 -3.09 -20.10 -5.35
C SER A 22 -3.24 -19.06 -4.23
N ALA A 23 -2.15 -18.70 -3.56
CA ALA A 23 -2.16 -17.46 -2.80
C ALA A 23 -2.16 -16.30 -3.81
N PRO A 24 -3.14 -15.39 -3.81
CA PRO A 24 -2.97 -14.14 -4.53
C PRO A 24 -1.74 -13.46 -3.93
N GLN A 25 -0.70 -13.26 -4.75
CA GLN A 25 0.41 -12.38 -4.41
C GLN A 25 -0.20 -10.98 -4.27
N ALA A 26 -0.54 -10.58 -3.04
CA ALA A 26 -0.93 -9.23 -2.69
C ALA A 26 0.32 -8.36 -2.79
N ALA A 27 0.79 -8.13 -4.01
CA ALA A 27 2.05 -7.45 -4.25
C ALA A 27 1.84 -5.94 -4.17
N ALA A 28 1.77 -5.33 -2.97
CA ALA A 28 2.49 -4.05 -2.86
C ALA A 28 3.88 -4.55 -2.82
N LEU A 29 4.67 -4.02 -3.73
CA LEU A 29 6.06 -4.35 -3.69
C LEU A 29 6.71 -3.43 -2.67
N ARG A 30 6.46 -3.76 -1.39
CA ARG A 30 7.42 -3.45 -0.35
C ARG A 30 8.57 -4.41 -0.53
N VAL A 31 9.73 -3.88 -0.86
CA VAL A 31 10.99 -4.62 -0.88
C VAL A 31 11.87 -4.11 0.24
N ASP A 32 12.60 -5.02 0.89
CA ASP A 32 13.50 -4.62 1.98
C ASP A 32 14.67 -3.77 1.43
N ALA A 33 15.11 -4.05 0.20
CA ALA A 33 16.13 -3.30 -0.52
C ALA A 33 16.01 -3.54 -2.05
N LEU A 34 16.58 -2.62 -2.83
CA LEU A 34 16.84 -2.82 -4.26
C LEU A 34 18.25 -3.41 -4.44
N ASN A 35 18.36 -4.49 -5.21
CA ASN A 35 19.64 -5.12 -5.55
C ASN A 35 20.25 -4.43 -6.78
N ASP A 36 21.57 -4.23 -6.77
CA ASP A 36 22.30 -3.64 -7.90
C ASP A 36 22.13 -4.47 -9.17
N GLY A 37 21.77 -3.79 -10.26
CA GLY A 37 21.63 -4.38 -11.60
C GLY A 37 20.43 -5.32 -11.77
N GLU A 38 19.55 -5.46 -10.78
CA GLU A 38 18.30 -6.22 -10.89
C GLU A 38 17.12 -5.29 -11.19
N ASP A 39 16.35 -5.66 -12.22
CA ASP A 39 15.12 -4.93 -12.56
C ASP A 39 13.98 -5.36 -11.64
N LEU A 40 13.42 -4.39 -10.92
CA LEU A 40 12.22 -4.54 -10.13
C LEU A 40 11.02 -3.92 -10.85
N ARG A 41 10.06 -4.76 -11.24
CA ARG A 41 8.82 -4.31 -11.88
C ARG A 41 7.67 -4.24 -10.88
N VAL A 42 7.01 -3.09 -10.81
CA VAL A 42 5.81 -2.83 -10.00
C VAL A 42 4.69 -2.36 -10.91
N GLU A 43 3.50 -2.93 -10.74
CA GLU A 43 2.30 -2.56 -11.51
C GLU A 43 1.15 -2.24 -10.58
N GLY A 44 0.37 -1.24 -10.97
CA GLY A 44 -0.86 -0.83 -10.33
C GLY A 44 -1.90 -1.93 -10.41
N ARG A 45 -2.66 -2.08 -9.33
CA ARG A 45 -3.78 -3.02 -9.26
C ARG A 45 -5.04 -2.24 -8.95
N THR A 46 -5.76 -2.64 -7.93
CA THR A 46 -6.93 -1.97 -7.39
C THR A 46 -6.55 -1.00 -6.26
N THR A 47 -5.32 -0.50 -6.30
CA THR A 47 -4.71 0.36 -5.29
C THR A 47 -5.60 1.57 -5.00
N VAL A 48 -5.80 1.82 -3.72
CA VAL A 48 -6.51 2.98 -3.18
C VAL A 48 -5.49 3.95 -2.59
N LEU A 49 -5.57 5.20 -3.01
CA LEU A 49 -4.79 6.29 -2.45
C LEU A 49 -5.41 6.77 -1.13
N VAL A 50 -4.60 6.83 -0.08
CA VAL A 50 -4.95 7.45 1.20
C VAL A 50 -3.90 8.49 1.53
N GLU A 51 -4.35 9.71 1.77
CA GLU A 51 -3.50 10.84 2.14
C GLU A 51 -3.88 11.28 3.55
N GLU A 52 -2.92 11.27 4.45
CA GLU A 52 -3.10 11.69 5.83
C GLU A 52 -2.54 13.10 6.00
N MET A 53 -3.37 14.07 6.38
CA MET A 53 -2.89 15.31 6.95
C MET A 53 -2.58 15.08 8.43
N THR A 54 -1.31 15.19 8.81
CA THR A 54 -0.80 14.94 10.16
C THR A 54 0.09 16.09 10.61
N ALA A 55 0.59 16.04 11.85
CA ALA A 55 1.60 17.00 12.29
C ALA A 55 2.52 16.47 13.38
N THR A 56 3.77 16.96 13.46
CA THR A 56 4.72 16.53 14.52
C THR A 56 4.26 16.88 15.93
N TRP A 57 3.46 17.93 16.06
CA TRP A 57 2.89 18.44 17.33
C TRP A 57 1.52 17.83 17.66
N CYS A 58 0.96 17.02 16.76
CA CYS A 58 -0.33 16.39 16.93
C CYS A 58 -0.20 15.12 17.80
N ALA A 59 -0.54 15.24 19.09
CA ALA A 59 -0.46 14.12 20.03
C ALA A 59 -1.32 12.91 19.60
N THR A 60 -2.52 13.17 19.08
CA THR A 60 -3.43 12.10 18.61
C THR A 60 -3.02 11.47 17.29
N CYS A 61 -2.14 12.11 16.52
CA CYS A 61 -1.58 11.53 15.29
C CYS A 61 -0.58 10.43 15.65
N ALA A 62 0.27 10.67 16.65
CA ALA A 62 1.20 9.66 17.16
C ALA A 62 0.51 8.38 17.68
N ASP A 63 -0.75 8.47 18.11
CA ASP A 63 -1.53 7.30 18.55
C ASP A 63 -1.95 6.40 17.38
N ILE A 64 -2.15 6.95 16.17
CA ILE A 64 -2.61 6.22 14.99
C ILE A 64 -1.47 5.74 14.08
N ASP A 65 -0.31 6.39 14.10
CA ASP A 65 0.88 6.05 13.29
C ASP A 65 1.23 4.54 13.28
N PRO A 66 1.25 3.81 14.43
CA PRO A 66 1.58 2.38 14.42
C PRO A 66 0.55 1.54 13.64
N TYR A 67 -0.73 1.94 13.70
CA TYR A 67 -1.80 1.27 12.97
C TYR A 67 -1.67 1.51 11.47
N LEU A 68 -1.29 2.72 11.06
CA LEU A 68 -1.06 3.06 9.65
C LEU A 68 0.09 2.25 9.04
N ALA A 69 1.20 2.13 9.75
CA ALA A 69 2.34 1.31 9.33
C ALA A 69 1.95 -0.17 9.17
N GLU A 70 1.21 -0.70 10.15
CA GLU A 70 0.73 -2.08 10.12
C GLU A 70 -0.26 -2.31 8.96
N VAL A 71 -1.17 -1.38 8.71
CA VAL A 71 -2.16 -1.49 7.65
C VAL A 71 -1.50 -1.44 6.29
N ALA A 72 -0.56 -0.54 6.06
CA ALA A 72 0.19 -0.51 4.80
C ALA A 72 0.97 -1.82 4.58
N ASP A 73 1.58 -2.38 5.63
CA ASP A 73 2.28 -3.66 5.55
C ASP A 73 1.33 -4.86 5.33
N ARG A 74 0.11 -4.84 5.88
CA ARG A 74 -0.88 -5.92 5.73
C ARG A 74 -1.67 -5.86 4.43
N HIS A 75 -1.98 -4.67 3.94
CA HIS A 75 -2.83 -4.48 2.76
C HIS A 75 -2.05 -4.61 1.45
N GLY A 76 -0.71 -4.55 1.50
CA GLY A 76 0.09 -4.69 0.30
C GLY A 76 -0.34 -3.66 -0.74
N SER A 77 -0.46 -4.04 -2.02
CA SER A 77 -0.62 -3.08 -3.16
C SER A 77 -1.97 -2.44 -3.20
N ARG A 78 -2.85 -2.89 -2.33
CA ARG A 78 -4.22 -2.44 -2.29
C ARG A 78 -4.30 -1.03 -1.69
N LEU A 79 -3.23 -0.57 -1.04
CA LEU A 79 -3.12 0.75 -0.45
C LEU A 79 -1.84 1.44 -0.91
N ALA A 80 -1.96 2.72 -1.22
CA ALA A 80 -0.86 3.66 -1.32
C ALA A 80 -1.12 4.76 -0.27
N LEU A 81 -0.24 4.87 0.73
CA LEU A 81 -0.41 5.79 1.85
C LEU A 81 0.66 6.88 1.79
N VAL A 82 0.27 8.13 2.08
CA VAL A 82 1.17 9.27 2.19
C VAL A 82 0.81 10.10 3.41
N SER A 83 1.84 10.59 4.12
CA SER A 83 1.68 11.52 5.24
C SER A 83 2.10 12.92 4.79
N LEU A 84 1.17 13.86 4.91
CA LEU A 84 1.27 15.25 4.51
C LEU A 84 1.40 16.13 5.75
N HIS A 85 2.54 16.79 5.87
CA HIS A 85 2.86 17.67 6.99
C HIS A 85 2.71 19.14 6.57
N PRO A 86 1.83 19.94 7.21
CA PRO A 86 1.55 21.31 6.82
C PRO A 86 2.68 22.27 7.17
N GLN A 87 2.90 23.29 6.33
CA GLN A 87 3.83 24.37 6.64
C GLN A 87 3.19 25.44 7.53
N ASP A 88 3.04 25.13 8.80
CA ASP A 88 2.49 26.04 9.82
C ASP A 88 3.56 26.75 10.67
N GLY A 89 4.84 26.48 10.38
CA GLY A 89 6.00 27.00 11.11
C GLY A 89 6.31 26.27 12.43
N GLN A 90 5.55 25.22 12.76
CA GLN A 90 5.73 24.42 13.98
C GLN A 90 6.07 22.96 13.66
N ASP A 91 5.54 22.44 12.55
CA ASP A 91 5.79 21.08 12.12
C ASP A 91 7.26 20.89 11.69
N GLY A 92 7.92 19.94 12.35
CA GLY A 92 9.35 19.69 12.16
C GLY A 92 9.74 18.91 10.91
N VAL A 93 8.78 18.31 10.20
CA VAL A 93 9.01 17.54 8.97
C VAL A 93 8.18 18.04 7.80
N ALA A 94 7.54 19.20 7.93
CA ALA A 94 6.86 19.87 6.84
C ALA A 94 7.80 20.18 5.66
N THR A 95 7.27 20.01 4.45
CA THR A 95 7.98 20.22 3.18
C THR A 95 7.13 21.03 2.22
N ASN A 96 7.75 21.67 1.24
CA ASN A 96 7.06 22.38 0.17
C ASN A 96 6.14 21.43 -0.62
N ALA A 97 6.57 20.17 -0.79
CA ALA A 97 5.81 19.15 -1.48
C ALA A 97 4.52 18.76 -0.73
N SER A 98 4.62 18.57 0.59
CA SER A 98 3.46 18.33 1.46
C SER A 98 2.48 19.49 1.42
N GLU A 99 2.97 20.73 1.54
CA GLU A 99 2.12 21.91 1.52
C GLU A 99 1.43 22.10 0.16
N ALA A 100 2.15 21.95 -0.95
CA ALA A 100 1.56 22.02 -2.28
C ALA A 100 0.46 20.96 -2.49
N ARG A 101 0.66 19.74 -1.96
CA ARG A 101 -0.37 18.70 -2.01
C ARG A 101 -1.57 19.01 -1.12
N LEU A 102 -1.36 19.63 0.04
CA LEU A 102 -2.44 20.08 0.92
C LEU A 102 -3.22 21.25 0.29
N ASP A 103 -2.56 22.19 -0.38
CA ASP A 103 -3.20 23.31 -1.07
C ASP A 103 -4.15 22.84 -2.17
N ARG A 104 -3.76 21.81 -2.92
CA ARG A 104 -4.64 21.12 -3.86
C ARG A 104 -5.93 20.68 -3.17
N TRP A 105 -5.84 20.06 -2.00
CA TRP A 105 -7.03 19.58 -1.28
C TRP A 105 -7.85 20.69 -0.63
N ARG A 106 -7.21 21.72 -0.07
CA ARG A 106 -7.88 22.92 0.46
C ARG A 106 -8.66 23.67 -0.62
N SER A 107 -8.33 23.50 -1.90
CA SER A 107 -9.08 24.11 -3.02
C SER A 107 -10.48 23.52 -3.22
N VAL A 108 -10.74 22.33 -2.67
CA VAL A 108 -12.02 21.62 -2.81
C VAL A 108 -12.63 21.17 -1.48
N HIS A 109 -11.86 21.18 -0.39
CA HIS A 109 -12.29 20.82 0.96
C HIS A 109 -12.04 21.98 1.92
N ASP A 110 -13.09 22.77 2.17
CA ASP A 110 -13.04 23.93 3.09
C ASP A 110 -12.75 23.53 4.55
N ASP A 111 -12.96 22.27 4.91
CA ASP A 111 -12.83 21.71 6.26
C ASP A 111 -11.48 21.01 6.52
N LEU A 112 -10.57 20.99 5.53
CA LEU A 112 -9.22 20.44 5.70
C LEU A 112 -8.31 21.40 6.49
N GLY A 113 -8.50 21.40 7.81
CA GLY A 113 -7.73 22.25 8.73
C GLY A 113 -7.45 21.63 10.10
N GLN A 114 -7.72 20.35 10.29
CA GLN A 114 -7.54 19.63 11.55
C GLN A 114 -6.75 18.34 11.32
N THR A 115 -5.92 17.96 12.30
CA THR A 115 -5.08 16.75 12.28
C THR A 115 -5.48 15.79 13.42
N PRO A 116 -5.45 14.46 13.20
CA PRO A 116 -5.26 13.80 11.91
C PRO A 116 -6.51 13.96 11.03
N ALA A 117 -6.31 14.05 9.72
CA ALA A 117 -7.39 13.94 8.75
C ALA A 117 -6.98 13.01 7.60
N PHE A 118 -7.92 12.21 7.12
CA PHE A 118 -7.67 11.21 6.08
C PHE A 118 -8.52 11.52 4.84
N LEU A 119 -7.86 11.65 3.70
CA LEU A 119 -8.50 11.74 2.39
C LEU A 119 -8.33 10.39 1.68
N VAL A 120 -9.43 9.68 1.46
CA VAL A 120 -9.43 8.43 0.70
C VAL A 120 -9.87 8.74 -0.73
N GLU A 121 -8.97 8.58 -1.71
CA GLU A 121 -9.19 8.98 -3.11
C GLU A 121 -9.62 10.45 -3.25
N GLY A 122 -9.05 11.32 -2.40
CA GLY A 122 -9.34 12.76 -2.40
C GLY A 122 -10.77 13.13 -1.97
N GLU A 123 -11.57 12.19 -1.45
CA GLU A 123 -12.92 12.48 -0.96
C GLU A 123 -12.90 13.40 0.28
N ALA A 124 -14.10 13.80 0.73
CA ALA A 124 -14.27 14.62 1.93
C ALA A 124 -13.46 14.04 3.12
N PRO A 125 -12.70 14.88 3.84
CA PRO A 125 -11.77 14.42 4.86
C PRO A 125 -12.50 13.76 6.04
N LEU A 126 -11.95 12.64 6.51
CA LEU A 126 -12.35 11.99 7.75
C LEU A 126 -11.41 12.46 8.87
N VAL A 127 -11.95 13.20 9.85
CA VAL A 127 -11.15 13.91 10.86
C VAL A 127 -11.19 13.21 12.21
N GLY A 128 -10.02 13.08 12.85
CA GLY A 128 -9.84 12.52 14.20
C GLY A 128 -9.39 11.06 14.19
N PRO A 129 -8.75 10.57 15.26
CA PRO A 129 -8.26 9.19 15.34
C PRO A 129 -9.37 8.14 15.34
N GLU A 130 -10.58 8.49 15.81
CA GLU A 130 -11.72 7.58 15.90
C GLU A 130 -12.30 7.15 14.55
N VAL A 131 -11.98 7.86 13.46
CA VAL A 131 -12.52 7.60 12.11
C VAL A 131 -11.77 6.49 11.38
N TRP A 132 -10.72 5.92 11.99
CA TRP A 132 -9.93 4.86 11.38
C TRP A 132 -10.75 3.65 10.85
N PRO A 133 -11.79 3.15 11.57
CA PRO A 133 -12.65 2.10 11.04
C PRO A 133 -13.40 2.53 9.76
N ASP A 134 -13.79 3.80 9.66
CA ASP A 134 -14.45 4.35 8.46
C ASP A 134 -13.47 4.50 7.29
N VAL A 135 -12.24 4.93 7.55
CA VAL A 135 -11.16 4.95 6.54
C VAL A 135 -10.95 3.54 5.97
N THR A 136 -10.79 2.54 6.84
CA THR A 136 -10.58 1.14 6.43
C THR A 136 -11.77 0.60 5.64
N ARG A 137 -13.00 0.88 6.08
CA ARG A 137 -14.21 0.47 5.36
C ARG A 137 -14.26 1.11 3.96
N ARG A 138 -13.98 2.41 3.87
CA ARG A 138 -13.99 3.16 2.61
C ARG A 138 -12.95 2.63 1.64
N MET A 139 -11.74 2.34 2.12
CA MET A 139 -10.70 1.71 1.33
C MET A 139 -11.16 0.38 0.73
N LEU A 140 -11.72 -0.51 1.55
CA LEU A 140 -12.19 -1.82 1.09
C LEU A 140 -13.33 -1.72 0.07
N GLU A 141 -14.26 -0.78 0.26
CA GLU A 141 -15.33 -0.49 -0.69
C GLU A 141 -14.77 -0.05 -2.04
N LEU A 142 -13.90 0.96 -2.05
CA LEU A 142 -13.30 1.51 -3.26
C LEU A 142 -12.46 0.47 -3.98
N GLU A 143 -11.59 -0.22 -3.27
CA GLU A 143 -10.73 -1.26 -3.83
C GLU A 143 -11.56 -2.37 -4.51
N SER A 144 -12.67 -2.78 -3.91
CA SER A 144 -13.54 -3.83 -4.48
C SER A 144 -14.27 -3.40 -5.77
N SER A 145 -14.43 -2.10 -5.97
CA SER A 145 -15.10 -1.51 -7.13
C SER A 145 -14.15 -1.13 -8.27
N ARG A 146 -12.84 -1.07 -7.98
CA ARG A 146 -11.81 -0.63 -8.93
C ARG A 146 -11.39 -1.77 -9.86
N SER A 147 -11.03 -1.38 -11.08
CA SER A 147 -10.36 -2.28 -12.01
C SER A 147 -8.85 -2.21 -11.78
N ALA A 148 -8.14 -3.31 -12.03
CA ALA A 148 -6.69 -3.32 -11.98
C ALA A 148 -6.10 -2.36 -13.03
N ARG A 149 -5.00 -1.68 -12.68
CA ARG A 149 -4.27 -0.72 -13.53
C ARG A 149 -2.86 -1.20 -13.90
N PRO A 150 -2.71 -2.29 -14.67
CA PRO A 150 -1.39 -2.80 -15.07
C PRO A 150 -0.62 -1.86 -16.02
N ASP A 151 -1.32 -0.86 -16.58
CA ASP A 151 -0.78 0.22 -17.40
C ASP A 151 -0.13 1.34 -16.58
N LEU A 152 -0.21 1.28 -15.24
CA LEU A 152 0.40 2.22 -14.32
C LEU A 152 1.48 1.50 -13.48
N GLY A 153 2.70 2.02 -13.34
CA GLY A 153 3.74 1.31 -12.61
C GLY A 153 5.16 1.85 -12.80
N PHE A 154 6.11 1.05 -12.33
CA PHE A 154 7.55 1.33 -12.39
C PHE A 154 8.33 0.11 -12.87
N VAL A 155 9.39 0.35 -13.62
CA VAL A 155 10.56 -0.54 -13.63
C VAL A 155 11.69 0.22 -12.96
N ALA A 156 12.18 -0.30 -11.85
CA ALA A 156 13.26 0.29 -11.06
C ALA A 156 14.50 -0.58 -11.12
N THR A 157 15.64 0.03 -11.46
CA THR A 157 16.95 -0.63 -11.51
C THR A 157 17.94 0.19 -10.75
N ARG A 158 18.66 -0.42 -9.82
CA ARG A 158 19.69 0.25 -9.02
C ARG A 158 21.06 0.14 -9.69
N ASP A 159 21.77 1.26 -9.72
CA ASP A 159 23.18 1.36 -10.10
C ASP A 159 23.93 2.21 -9.06
N GLY A 160 24.43 1.56 -8.01
CA GLY A 160 25.05 2.22 -6.87
C GLY A 160 24.06 3.15 -6.14
N PRO A 161 24.37 4.45 -5.95
CA PRO A 161 23.50 5.40 -5.24
C PRO A 161 22.35 5.93 -6.11
N THR A 162 22.26 5.50 -7.37
CA THR A 162 21.23 5.98 -8.30
C THR A 162 20.22 4.87 -8.56
N VAL A 163 18.93 5.21 -8.40
CA VAL A 163 17.82 4.36 -8.83
C VAL A 163 17.30 4.92 -10.15
N HIS A 164 17.48 4.15 -11.22
CA HIS A 164 16.91 4.43 -12.53
C HIS A 164 15.49 3.92 -12.59
N LEU A 165 14.59 4.73 -13.14
CA LEU A 165 13.16 4.45 -13.21
C LEU A 165 12.68 4.58 -14.65
N GLU A 166 11.90 3.60 -15.09
CA GLU A 166 11.00 3.72 -16.24
C GLU A 166 9.56 3.73 -15.71
N LEU A 167 8.86 4.83 -15.91
CA LEU A 167 7.48 4.99 -15.49
C LEU A 167 6.57 4.38 -16.56
N MET A 168 5.67 3.50 -16.13
CA MET A 168 4.60 3.00 -16.97
C MET A 168 3.36 3.81 -16.62
N ALA A 169 2.82 4.53 -17.60
CA ALA A 169 1.62 5.32 -17.41
C ALA A 169 0.88 5.46 -18.76
N PRO A 170 -0.45 5.64 -18.73
CA PRO A 170 -1.18 6.07 -19.91
C PRO A 170 -0.76 7.48 -20.34
N GLU A 171 -1.05 7.84 -21.59
CA GLU A 171 -0.90 9.21 -22.06
C GLU A 171 -1.82 10.16 -21.26
N VAL A 172 -1.25 11.29 -20.84
CA VAL A 172 -1.99 12.29 -20.06
C VAL A 172 -2.94 13.04 -20.99
N THR A 173 -4.24 12.92 -20.72
CA THR A 173 -5.30 13.57 -21.50
C THR A 173 -5.75 14.88 -20.85
N GLU A 174 -6.42 15.75 -21.62
CA GLU A 174 -6.93 17.03 -21.12
C GLU A 174 -7.76 16.86 -19.84
N GLY A 175 -7.47 17.68 -18.82
CA GLY A 175 -8.10 17.62 -17.50
C GLY A 175 -7.58 16.52 -16.57
N ARG A 176 -6.56 15.78 -16.99
CA ARG A 176 -5.81 14.82 -16.15
C ARG A 176 -4.36 15.26 -15.98
N GLN A 177 -3.72 14.67 -14.99
CA GLN A 177 -2.28 14.76 -14.77
C GLN A 177 -1.74 13.43 -14.26
N LEU A 178 -0.44 13.21 -14.45
CA LEU A 178 0.30 12.15 -13.78
C LEU A 178 1.11 12.78 -12.66
N THR A 179 0.97 12.27 -11.45
CA THR A 179 1.67 12.76 -10.26
C THR A 179 2.64 11.70 -9.77
N LEU A 180 3.90 12.07 -9.61
CA LEU A 180 4.97 11.25 -9.05
C LEU A 180 5.43 11.87 -7.73
N MET A 181 5.34 11.09 -6.66
CA MET A 181 5.74 11.48 -5.32
C MET A 181 6.95 10.68 -4.85
N VAL A 182 7.86 11.34 -4.17
CA VAL A 182 8.93 10.71 -3.38
C VAL A 182 8.57 10.88 -1.91
N LEU A 183 8.52 9.77 -1.19
CA LEU A 183 8.23 9.74 0.24
C LEU A 183 9.48 9.31 1.01
N ALA A 184 9.83 10.07 2.04
CA ALA A 184 10.87 9.70 2.99
C ALA A 184 10.28 8.88 4.15
N HIS A 185 10.96 7.80 4.50
CA HIS A 185 10.68 7.05 5.73
C HIS A 185 11.69 7.42 6.82
N GLU A 186 11.29 7.19 8.07
CA GLU A 186 12.12 7.47 9.25
C GLU A 186 12.62 8.93 9.34
N GLN A 187 11.84 9.87 8.77
CA GLN A 187 12.19 11.28 8.72
C GLN A 187 12.27 11.86 10.13
N ARG A 188 13.36 12.57 10.43
CA ARG A 188 13.55 13.20 11.74
C ARG A 188 13.13 14.67 11.68
N PRO A 189 12.46 15.18 12.73
CA PRO A 189 12.18 16.60 12.85
C PRO A 189 13.44 17.46 12.76
N ALA A 190 13.33 18.58 12.07
CA ALA A 190 14.34 19.61 12.08
C ALA A 190 14.57 20.14 13.50
N SER A 191 15.80 20.58 13.80
CA SER A 191 16.20 20.99 15.15
C SER A 191 15.43 22.19 15.72
N PHE A 192 14.72 22.95 14.87
CA PHE A 192 13.91 24.11 15.24
C PHE A 192 12.43 23.76 15.49
N ALA A 193 12.03 22.51 15.29
CA ALA A 193 10.66 22.07 15.54
C ALA A 193 10.30 22.31 17.01
N VAL A 194 9.29 23.14 17.25
CA VAL A 194 8.98 23.67 18.59
C VAL A 194 8.38 22.61 19.49
N GLU A 195 7.72 21.59 18.91
CA GLU A 195 6.89 20.63 19.66
C GLU A 195 7.03 19.17 19.19
N ALA A 196 8.07 18.83 18.42
CA ALA A 196 8.30 17.44 18.05
C ALA A 196 8.81 16.61 19.23
N VAL A 197 8.31 15.37 19.36
CA VAL A 197 8.78 14.43 20.38
C VAL A 197 10.26 14.12 20.14
N LYS A 198 11.12 14.38 21.11
CA LYS A 198 12.56 14.18 20.95
C LYS A 198 12.88 12.73 20.59
N GLY A 199 13.54 12.53 19.44
CA GLY A 199 13.94 11.22 18.95
C GLY A 199 12.84 10.45 18.22
N SER A 200 11.68 11.07 17.96
CA SER A 200 10.67 10.50 17.06
C SER A 200 11.15 10.53 15.61
N THR A 201 10.52 9.68 14.82
CA THR A 201 10.68 9.58 13.38
C THR A 201 9.30 9.49 12.75
N TYR A 202 9.14 10.08 11.57
CA TYR A 202 7.88 10.15 10.83
C TYR A 202 8.03 9.38 9.53
N ASP A 203 6.99 8.65 9.17
CA ASP A 203 7.01 7.68 8.08
C ASP A 203 6.21 8.21 6.88
N ARG A 204 6.60 7.85 5.65
CA ARG A 204 5.87 8.24 4.42
C ARG A 204 5.66 9.75 4.24
N VAL A 205 6.59 10.54 4.74
CA VAL A 205 6.55 12.00 4.61
C VAL A 205 6.77 12.36 3.14
N LEU A 206 5.84 13.08 2.53
CA LEU A 206 6.00 13.59 1.16
C LEU A 206 7.13 14.62 1.11
N VAL A 207 8.21 14.34 0.37
CA VAL A 207 9.38 15.22 0.28
C VAL A 207 9.57 15.83 -1.11
N GLU A 208 9.11 15.16 -2.16
CA GLU A 208 9.12 15.70 -3.52
C GLU A 208 7.81 15.37 -4.24
N LEU A 209 7.31 16.33 -5.00
CA LEU A 209 6.12 16.22 -5.82
C LEU A 209 6.44 16.64 -7.24
N HIS A 210 6.21 15.76 -8.20
CA HIS A 210 6.41 15.99 -9.63
C HIS A 210 5.09 15.75 -10.35
N THR A 211 4.70 16.64 -11.25
CA THR A 211 3.45 16.52 -12.01
C THR A 211 3.71 16.68 -13.49
N LEU A 212 3.13 15.80 -14.30
CA LEU A 212 3.11 15.85 -15.75
C LEU A 212 1.71 16.23 -16.20
N ASP A 213 1.61 17.35 -16.89
CA ASP A 213 0.37 17.83 -17.47
C ASP A 213 0.06 17.18 -18.84
N SER A 214 -1.12 17.49 -19.38
CA SER A 214 -1.54 17.01 -20.71
C SER A 214 -0.76 17.65 -21.88
N GLU A 215 0.05 18.67 -21.63
CA GLU A 215 0.94 19.28 -22.63
C GLU A 215 2.30 18.55 -22.69
N GLY A 216 2.53 17.58 -21.79
CA GLY A 216 3.79 16.84 -21.69
C GLY A 216 4.87 17.60 -20.90
N THR A 217 4.49 18.59 -20.09
CA THR A 217 5.41 19.39 -19.28
C THR A 217 5.44 18.87 -17.85
N TRP A 218 6.66 18.63 -17.35
CA TRP A 218 6.89 18.32 -15.94
C TRP A 218 7.04 19.60 -15.13
N SER A 219 6.31 19.69 -14.01
CA SER A 219 6.56 20.63 -12.93
C SER A 219 6.97 19.88 -11.67
N HIS A 220 7.71 20.54 -10.77
CA HIS A 220 8.23 19.91 -9.56
C HIS A 220 8.18 20.86 -8.37
N VAL A 221 7.99 20.28 -7.18
CA VAL A 221 8.00 20.96 -5.89
C VAL A 221 8.84 20.14 -4.91
N CYS A 222 9.88 20.78 -4.38
CA CYS A 222 10.80 20.26 -3.36
C CYS A 222 11.36 21.44 -2.55
N ASP A 223 12.06 21.18 -1.44
CA ASP A 223 12.51 22.24 -0.53
C ASP A 223 13.71 23.03 -1.05
N VAL A 224 14.70 22.35 -1.64
CA VAL A 224 15.91 22.98 -2.17
C VAL A 224 16.18 22.49 -3.59
N ASP A 225 16.61 21.25 -3.71
CA ASP A 225 16.85 20.57 -4.99
C ASP A 225 16.15 19.22 -4.94
N CYS A 226 15.49 18.87 -6.04
CA CYS A 226 14.82 17.58 -6.16
C CYS A 226 15.87 16.50 -6.45
N ALA A 227 15.95 15.49 -5.62
CA ALA A 227 16.80 14.31 -5.83
C ALA A 227 16.30 13.48 -7.01
N LEU A 228 15.00 13.51 -7.29
CA LEU A 228 14.40 12.89 -8.46
C LEU A 228 14.50 13.82 -9.67
N GLN A 229 15.11 13.32 -10.74
CA GLN A 229 15.21 14.01 -12.02
C GLN A 229 14.41 13.24 -13.06
N VAL A 230 13.32 13.82 -13.56
CA VAL A 230 12.42 13.21 -14.53
C VAL A 230 12.62 13.84 -15.90
N ASN A 231 12.62 13.03 -16.96
CA ASN A 231 12.70 13.50 -18.34
C ASN A 231 11.37 13.41 -19.09
N THR A 232 11.34 13.94 -20.31
CA THR A 232 10.13 14.00 -21.16
C THR A 232 9.67 12.64 -21.68
N THR A 233 10.43 11.57 -21.46
CA THR A 233 10.17 10.22 -21.96
C THR A 233 9.78 9.24 -20.85
N LEU A 234 9.24 9.75 -19.73
CA LEU A 234 8.84 8.93 -18.57
C LEU A 234 10.00 8.10 -17.98
N HIS A 235 11.23 8.53 -18.17
CA HIS A 235 12.37 7.99 -17.44
C HIS A 235 12.78 8.98 -16.35
N ALA A 236 13.15 8.44 -15.20
CA ALA A 236 13.63 9.24 -14.08
C ALA A 236 14.89 8.63 -13.46
N SER A 237 15.62 9.44 -12.72
CA SER A 237 16.76 9.01 -11.92
C SER A 237 16.67 9.65 -10.55
N LEU A 238 16.66 8.83 -9.52
CA LEU A 238 16.65 9.24 -8.13
C LEU A 238 18.04 9.03 -7.55
N LEU A 239 18.71 10.10 -7.13
CA LEU A 239 19.94 9.99 -6.36
C LEU A 239 19.57 9.83 -4.88
N TRP A 240 19.71 8.63 -4.33
CA TRP A 240 19.27 8.34 -2.96
C TRP A 240 20.35 7.61 -2.18
N ASP A 241 20.49 7.95 -0.91
CA ASP A 241 21.43 7.26 -0.02
C ASP A 241 20.92 5.85 0.27
N ASP A 242 21.82 4.87 0.13
CA ASP A 242 21.53 3.45 0.15
C ASP A 242 20.94 2.96 1.47
N GLU A 243 21.17 3.71 2.55
CA GLU A 243 20.72 3.37 3.91
C GLU A 243 19.38 4.03 4.29
N VAL A 244 18.84 4.93 3.47
CA VAL A 244 17.62 5.69 3.80
C VAL A 244 16.41 5.07 3.09
N PRO A 245 15.44 4.50 3.83
CA PRO A 245 14.27 3.92 3.20
C PRO A 245 13.41 5.02 2.53
N PHE A 246 12.83 4.70 1.38
CA PHE A 246 11.95 5.61 0.63
C PHE A 246 10.78 4.86 -0.04
N SER A 247 9.74 5.61 -0.42
CA SER A 247 8.71 5.14 -1.34
C SER A 247 8.63 6.05 -2.57
N LEU A 248 8.27 5.46 -3.71
CA LEU A 248 7.84 6.15 -4.91
C LEU A 248 6.38 5.87 -5.14
N MET A 249 5.60 6.91 -5.42
CA MET A 249 4.18 6.76 -5.73
C MET A 249 3.85 7.42 -7.07
N LEU A 250 3.18 6.69 -7.95
CA LEU A 250 2.72 7.19 -9.24
C LEU A 250 1.19 7.17 -9.25
N ILE A 251 0.59 8.30 -9.60
CA ILE A 251 -0.85 8.53 -9.50
C ILE A 251 -1.35 9.12 -10.82
N ASP A 252 -2.35 8.49 -11.41
CA ASP A 252 -3.09 9.02 -12.55
C ASP A 252 -4.38 9.67 -12.02
N GLU A 253 -4.41 11.01 -11.98
CA GLU A 253 -5.46 11.78 -11.30
C GLU A 253 -5.97 12.99 -12.10
N ILE A 254 -6.98 13.66 -11.56
CA ILE A 254 -7.58 14.85 -12.17
C ILE A 254 -6.61 16.03 -12.03
N ALA A 255 -6.47 16.84 -13.07
CA ALA A 255 -5.62 18.03 -13.02
C ALA A 255 -6.14 19.05 -11.98
N ASP A 256 -5.23 19.79 -11.33
CA ASP A 256 -5.59 20.81 -10.32
C ASP A 256 -6.68 21.76 -10.81
N ALA A 257 -6.56 22.26 -12.05
CA ALA A 257 -7.50 23.18 -12.67
C ALA A 257 -8.93 22.61 -12.85
N ASN A 258 -9.08 21.29 -12.81
CA ASN A 258 -10.32 20.59 -13.09
C ASN A 258 -11.00 20.05 -11.83
N LEU A 259 -10.29 19.99 -10.69
CA LEU A 259 -10.79 19.39 -9.44
C LEU A 259 -12.14 19.95 -9.00
N SER A 260 -12.28 21.28 -8.93
CA SER A 260 -13.50 21.95 -8.45
C SER A 260 -14.73 21.75 -9.36
N THR A 261 -14.50 21.40 -10.61
CA THR A 261 -15.56 21.17 -11.61
C THR A 261 -15.85 19.69 -11.86
N SER A 262 -15.02 18.81 -11.34
CA SER A 262 -15.16 17.37 -11.49
C SER A 262 -16.28 16.83 -10.61
N THR A 263 -16.95 15.77 -11.07
CA THR A 263 -17.98 15.06 -10.30
C THR A 263 -17.39 14.11 -9.25
N THR A 264 -16.08 13.91 -9.27
CA THR A 264 -15.32 13.05 -8.35
C THR A 264 -13.90 13.57 -8.19
N THR A 265 -13.27 13.25 -7.06
CA THR A 265 -11.86 13.50 -6.76
C THR A 265 -10.99 12.27 -6.97
N HIS A 266 -11.60 11.14 -7.34
CA HIS A 266 -10.92 9.85 -7.39
C HIS A 266 -9.79 9.83 -8.41
N SER A 267 -8.66 9.25 -8.01
CA SER A 267 -7.64 8.84 -8.97
C SER A 267 -8.21 7.75 -9.88
N ALA A 268 -7.77 7.72 -11.14
CA ALA A 268 -8.04 6.59 -12.00
C ALA A 268 -7.14 5.39 -11.63
N GLY A 269 -6.01 5.63 -10.99
CA GLY A 269 -5.07 4.61 -10.54
C GLY A 269 -3.97 5.21 -9.68
N ALA A 270 -3.44 4.40 -8.76
CA ALA A 270 -2.26 4.70 -7.98
C ALA A 270 -1.38 3.44 -7.89
N VAL A 271 -0.09 3.60 -7.64
CA VAL A 271 0.84 2.51 -7.39
C VAL A 271 1.99 3.01 -6.53
N GLU A 272 2.40 2.20 -5.57
CA GLU A 272 3.52 2.48 -4.67
C GLU A 272 4.60 1.41 -4.83
N LEU A 273 5.85 1.85 -4.98
CA LEU A 273 7.06 1.07 -4.74
C LEU A 273 7.65 1.52 -3.41
N ALA A 274 7.64 0.66 -2.40
CA ALA A 274 8.21 0.96 -1.08
C ALA A 274 9.53 0.20 -0.88
N VAL A 275 10.63 0.91 -0.67
CA VAL A 275 11.96 0.34 -0.41
C VAL A 275 12.27 0.55 1.07
N ARG A 276 11.85 -0.41 1.90
CA ARG A 276 11.95 -0.34 3.36
C ARG A 276 11.74 -1.72 4.02
N PRO A 277 12.33 -1.97 5.20
CA PRO A 277 12.07 -3.18 5.97
C PRO A 277 10.62 -3.26 6.49
N SER A 278 10.16 -4.49 6.75
CA SER A 278 8.85 -4.74 7.37
C SER A 278 8.74 -4.23 8.80
N SER A 279 7.67 -3.50 9.13
CA SER A 279 7.33 -3.13 10.52
C SER A 279 6.57 -4.26 11.25
N VAL A 280 5.89 -5.13 10.50
CA VAL A 280 5.26 -6.34 11.04
C VAL A 280 6.35 -7.37 11.32
N ALA A 281 6.51 -7.74 12.60
CA ALA A 281 7.34 -8.88 12.99
C ALA A 281 6.88 -10.10 12.18
N THR A 282 7.82 -10.80 11.55
CA THR A 282 7.55 -12.10 10.93
C THR A 282 7.04 -13.03 12.03
N GLY A 283 5.72 -13.08 12.22
CA GLY A 283 5.10 -14.07 13.07
C GLY A 283 5.61 -15.40 12.57
N ALA A 284 6.35 -16.13 13.42
CA ALA A 284 6.97 -17.40 13.07
C ALA A 284 5.98 -18.19 12.22
N ASP A 285 6.38 -18.56 11.00
CA ASP A 285 5.52 -19.17 9.98
C ASP A 285 4.80 -20.42 10.52
N HIS A 286 3.70 -20.21 11.24
CA HIS A 286 2.87 -21.27 11.82
C HIS A 286 2.09 -21.99 10.72
N ARG A 287 2.25 -21.58 9.46
CA ARG A 287 1.71 -22.25 8.27
C ARG A 287 2.22 -23.68 8.16
N TRP A 288 3.49 -23.92 8.46
CA TRP A 288 4.03 -25.29 8.55
C TRP A 288 3.44 -26.06 9.74
N ALA A 289 3.22 -25.39 10.87
CA ALA A 289 2.60 -26.01 12.04
C ALA A 289 1.12 -26.37 11.77
N LEU A 290 0.38 -25.52 11.06
CA LEU A 290 -1.01 -25.74 10.68
C LEU A 290 -1.12 -26.84 9.62
N ALA A 291 -0.25 -26.84 8.61
CA ALA A 291 -0.16 -27.90 7.62
C ALA A 291 0.23 -29.25 8.25
N ALA A 292 1.18 -29.25 9.18
CA ALA A 292 1.55 -30.44 9.95
C ALA A 292 0.39 -30.93 10.83
N ALA A 293 -0.35 -30.03 11.48
CA ALA A 293 -1.52 -30.38 12.29
C ALA A 293 -2.66 -30.97 11.45
N MET A 294 -2.93 -30.43 10.26
CA MET A 294 -3.95 -30.97 9.35
C MET A 294 -3.55 -32.34 8.78
N LEU A 295 -2.27 -32.53 8.42
CA LEU A 295 -1.76 -33.83 7.98
C LEU A 295 -1.82 -34.87 9.11
N ALA A 296 -1.45 -34.50 10.32
CA ALA A 296 -1.53 -35.36 11.50
C ALA A 296 -2.99 -35.72 11.84
N GLY A 297 -3.91 -34.75 11.77
CA GLY A 297 -5.35 -34.98 11.97
C GLY A 297 -5.96 -35.89 10.91
N GLY A 298 -5.59 -35.70 9.63
CA GLY A 298 -6.02 -36.56 8.52
C GLY A 298 -5.54 -38.00 8.65
N LEU A 299 -4.28 -38.21 9.07
CA LEU A 299 -3.73 -39.52 9.39
C LEU A 299 -4.42 -40.16 10.60
N ALA A 300 -4.68 -39.38 11.66
CA ALA A 300 -5.38 -39.87 12.84
C ALA A 300 -6.80 -40.36 12.52
N VAL A 301 -7.55 -39.64 11.68
CA VAL A 301 -8.89 -40.05 11.23
C VAL A 301 -8.84 -41.28 10.30
N ALA A 302 -7.79 -41.41 9.48
CA ALA A 302 -7.62 -42.57 8.60
C ALA A 302 -7.25 -43.85 9.34
N VAL A 303 -6.55 -43.73 10.48
CA VAL A 303 -6.11 -44.85 11.31
C VAL A 303 -7.08 -45.12 12.48
N TRP A 304 -8.02 -44.21 12.76
CA TRP A 304 -8.98 -44.39 13.85
C TRP A 304 -9.83 -45.65 13.63
N PRO A 305 -9.76 -46.64 14.53
CA PRO A 305 -10.57 -47.84 14.42
C PRO A 305 -12.04 -47.45 14.57
N ARG A 306 -12.83 -47.69 13.52
CA ARG A 306 -14.28 -47.63 13.61
C ARG A 306 -14.74 -48.97 14.16
N ASP A 307 -15.12 -48.99 15.44
CA ASP A 307 -15.87 -50.12 15.99
C ASP A 307 -17.18 -50.23 15.21
N VAL A 308 -17.25 -51.25 14.37
CA VAL A 308 -18.48 -51.65 13.71
C VAL A 308 -19.31 -52.37 14.76
N SER A 309 -20.21 -51.64 15.43
CA SER A 309 -21.24 -52.29 16.23
C SER A 309 -22.18 -53.01 15.26
N GLU A 310 -22.00 -54.32 15.11
CA GLU A 310 -23.02 -55.22 14.56
C GLU A 310 -24.23 -55.22 15.51
N SER A 311 -25.12 -54.24 15.32
CA SER A 311 -26.47 -54.29 15.87
C SER A 311 -27.25 -55.35 15.09
N GLY A 312 -27.35 -56.53 15.69
CA GLY A 312 -28.15 -57.64 15.19
C GLY A 312 -29.60 -57.25 15.01
N ARG A 313 -30.03 -57.14 13.75
CA ARG A 313 -31.44 -57.14 13.37
C ARG A 313 -31.82 -58.57 12.98
N LYS A 314 -32.28 -59.35 13.96
CA LYS A 314 -33.11 -60.55 13.74
C LYS A 314 -34.56 -60.08 13.52
N ASN A 315 -35.07 -60.23 12.30
CA ASN A 315 -36.49 -60.32 11.98
C ASN A 315 -36.62 -61.59 11.12
N SER A 316 -37.16 -62.69 11.65
CA SER A 316 -38.57 -63.14 11.50
C SER A 316 -38.89 -63.56 10.06
N GLU A 317 -39.04 -64.88 9.83
CA GLU A 317 -40.28 -65.55 9.34
C GLU A 317 -40.12 -65.91 7.84
N GLU A 318 -40.42 -67.08 7.25
CA GLU A 318 -41.14 -68.36 7.49
C GLU A 318 -40.28 -69.51 6.86
N GLU A 319 -40.37 -70.81 7.16
CA GLU A 319 -41.47 -71.76 7.43
C GLU A 319 -41.21 -72.68 8.63
#